data_AF-A0A947KLR7-F1
#
_entry.id   AF-A0A947KLR7-F1
#
_cell.length_a   1.000
_cell.length_b   1.000
_cell.length_c   1.000
_cell.angle_alpha   90.00
_cell.angle_beta   90.00
_cell.angle_gamma   90.00
#
_symmetry.space_group_name_H-M   'P 1'
#
loop_
_entity.id
_entity.type
_entity.pdbx_description
1 polymer ?
#
loop_
_entity_poly.entity_id
_entity_poly.type
_entity_poly.pdbx_seq_one_letter_code
_entity_poly.pdbx_strand_id
1 'polypeptide(L)'
;MRVSLYLRTTDYTDFTDKDKMIKKTKVFSFLLAGIRPDSLRGRDPCSSVVKKLPGFGELFFAMFVVTGLLGANAAQAAEPTLAEKLCSSYTQVESVSCRVRKTSEVDGKTATLLSQVYYQRPDRMHVENIAPIRRRIIADGRQFYYYVEGMAKGFSCPLTKLEGEWSIMQKSVPGSAMEHLLRLKGVPEIPLDGVSDYPVRRGYARERVFVVLACDSEGRLARIEFFKTPEMKNLTAQVEYSDFKKVTDTCWLAGLQQGTAYFGANTVRETRRFDNLIINKPITAGLFDAAAFFPKVDFVDDFNKLTNEIPKQPQVK
;
A
#
# COMPACT_ATOMS: atom_id res chain seq x y z
N MET A 1 -2.15 -20.20 26.31
CA MET A 1 -1.58 -18.94 25.81
C MET A 1 -2.26 -18.60 24.48
N ARG A 2 -3.28 -17.74 24.48
CA ARG A 2 -4.16 -17.46 23.32
C ARG A 2 -3.76 -16.12 22.70
N VAL A 3 -3.29 -16.14 21.46
CA VAL A 3 -2.94 -14.94 20.69
C VAL A 3 -4.13 -14.58 19.79
N SER A 4 -4.88 -13.54 20.14
CA SER A 4 -5.86 -12.92 19.26
C SER A 4 -5.16 -12.05 18.22
N LEU A 5 -5.45 -12.28 16.94
CA LEU A 5 -4.85 -11.59 15.80
C LEU A 5 -5.98 -10.89 15.02
N TYR A 6 -6.07 -9.56 15.15
CA TYR A 6 -6.95 -8.73 14.33
C TYR A 6 -6.21 -8.35 13.04
N LEU A 7 -6.75 -8.77 11.90
CA LEU A 7 -6.33 -8.35 10.56
C LEU A 7 -7.61 -8.12 9.75
N ARG A 8 -7.82 -6.89 9.27
CA ARG A 8 -8.81 -6.57 8.23
C ARG A 8 -8.06 -6.26 6.94
N THR A 9 -8.08 -7.19 6.00
CA THR A 9 -8.29 -6.96 4.57
C THR A 9 -9.00 -8.19 4.03
N THR A 10 -10.14 -7.96 3.38
CA THR A 10 -11.07 -8.99 2.91
C THR A 10 -10.75 -9.37 1.46
N ASP A 11 -9.97 -10.44 1.30
CA ASP A 11 -10.03 -11.28 0.10
C ASP A 11 -10.73 -12.59 0.50
N TYR A 12 -12.05 -12.64 0.27
CA TYR A 12 -12.85 -13.85 0.47
C TYR A 12 -12.75 -14.73 -0.78
N THR A 13 -12.02 -15.84 -0.67
CA THR A 13 -12.15 -17.00 -1.58
C THR A 13 -12.73 -18.14 -0.75
N ASP A 14 -14.02 -18.44 -0.94
CA ASP A 14 -14.67 -19.59 -0.30
C ASP A 14 -14.47 -20.81 -1.22
N PHE A 15 -13.64 -21.76 -0.78
CA PHE A 15 -13.57 -23.10 -1.35
C PHE A 15 -14.18 -24.04 -0.32
N THR A 16 -15.20 -24.79 -0.74
CA THR A 16 -16.03 -25.70 0.04
C THR A 16 -15.24 -26.86 0.67
N ASP A 17 -14.58 -26.62 1.82
CA ASP A 17 -14.33 -27.61 2.87
C ASP A 17 -13.97 -26.90 4.20
N LYS A 18 -14.95 -26.76 5.10
CA LYS A 18 -15.01 -25.67 6.07
C LYS A 18 -14.16 -25.82 7.34
N ASP A 19 -13.65 -27.00 7.68
CA ASP A 19 -13.06 -27.19 9.02
C ASP A 19 -11.53 -27.37 9.07
N LYS A 20 -10.84 -27.46 7.93
CA LYS A 20 -9.37 -27.62 7.90
C LYS A 20 -8.58 -26.48 7.27
N MET A 21 -9.20 -25.57 6.51
CA MET A 21 -8.48 -24.48 5.81
C MET A 21 -8.55 -23.09 6.47
N ILE A 22 -9.44 -22.87 7.45
CA ILE A 22 -9.63 -21.55 8.12
C ILE A 22 -8.35 -21.06 8.84
N LYS A 23 -7.40 -21.95 9.18
CA LYS A 23 -6.11 -21.58 9.78
C LYS A 23 -4.98 -21.32 8.79
N LYS A 24 -5.12 -21.68 7.50
CA LYS A 24 -4.00 -21.66 6.53
C LYS A 24 -4.13 -20.62 5.41
N THR A 25 -5.33 -20.15 5.09
CA THR A 25 -5.53 -19.21 3.97
C THR A 25 -5.63 -17.75 4.43
N LYS A 26 -4.57 -17.26 5.09
CA LYS A 26 -4.36 -15.82 5.40
C LYS A 26 -3.15 -15.32 4.63
N VAL A 27 -3.28 -15.15 3.32
CA VAL A 27 -2.22 -14.54 2.50
C VAL A 27 -2.90 -13.61 1.50
N PHE A 28 -2.19 -12.55 1.11
CA PHE A 28 -2.48 -11.56 0.06
C PHE A 28 -2.76 -10.12 0.51
N SER A 29 -1.79 -9.55 1.23
CA SER A 29 -1.04 -8.35 0.79
C SER A 29 0.42 -8.62 1.18
N PHE A 30 1.37 -8.44 0.28
CA PHE A 30 2.79 -8.71 0.59
C PHE A 30 3.26 -7.76 1.71
N LEU A 31 3.70 -8.38 2.82
CA LEU A 31 4.40 -7.84 4.00
C LEU A 31 4.42 -6.31 4.19
N LEU A 32 3.62 -5.83 5.15
CA LEU A 32 4.00 -4.86 6.20
C LEU A 32 2.82 -4.66 7.18
N ALA A 33 2.35 -5.74 7.81
CA ALA A 33 1.40 -5.66 8.92
C ALA A 33 2.04 -6.27 10.17
N GLY A 34 2.65 -5.42 10.99
CA GLY A 34 3.43 -5.84 12.14
C GLY A 34 3.35 -4.87 13.31
N ILE A 35 2.19 -4.27 13.63
CA ILE A 35 2.00 -3.47 14.86
C ILE A 35 0.59 -3.75 15.42
N ARG A 36 0.50 -4.06 16.72
CA ARG A 36 -0.76 -4.04 17.51
C ARG A 36 -0.96 -2.64 18.11
N PRO A 37 -2.17 -2.10 18.18
CA PRO A 37 -2.47 -0.92 18.97
C PRO A 37 -2.91 -1.34 20.38
N ASP A 38 -1.97 -1.50 21.31
CA ASP A 38 -2.25 -1.51 22.74
C ASP A 38 -1.69 -0.22 23.36
N SER A 39 -2.30 0.92 23.02
CA SER A 39 -2.06 2.18 23.72
C SER A 39 -3.26 3.12 23.69
N LEU A 40 -4.47 2.60 23.86
CA LEU A 40 -5.66 3.41 24.16
C LEU A 40 -6.51 2.66 25.20
N ARG A 41 -6.02 2.63 26.45
CA ARG A 41 -6.88 2.47 27.63
C ARG A 41 -6.76 3.72 28.48
N GLY A 42 -7.92 4.18 28.91
CA GLY A 42 -8.17 5.53 29.37
C GLY A 42 -7.37 5.97 30.60
N ARG A 43 -7.30 7.28 30.75
CA ARG A 43 -7.37 7.93 32.05
C ARG A 43 -8.36 9.07 31.96
N ASP A 44 -9.34 9.00 32.85
CA ASP A 44 -10.25 10.07 33.19
C ASP A 44 -9.52 11.32 33.72
N PRO A 45 -10.18 12.49 33.68
CA PRO A 45 -9.62 13.76 34.11
C PRO A 45 -9.99 14.04 35.57
N CYS A 46 -9.02 14.19 36.48
CA CYS A 46 -9.17 15.07 37.64
C CYS A 46 -7.90 15.19 38.51
N SER A 47 -7.69 16.43 38.99
CA SER A 47 -6.82 16.81 40.12
C SER A 47 -5.31 16.76 39.84
N SER A 48 -4.46 17.68 40.29
CA SER A 48 -4.63 18.91 41.06
C SER A 48 -3.27 19.64 41.15
N VAL A 49 -3.35 20.90 41.59
CA VAL A 49 -2.29 21.68 42.27
C VAL A 49 -1.27 22.42 41.40
N VAL A 50 -1.67 23.64 41.06
CA VAL A 50 -0.81 24.82 40.90
C VAL A 50 -0.15 25.15 42.26
N LYS A 51 1.18 25.35 42.28
CA LYS A 51 1.87 26.08 43.35
C LYS A 51 2.69 27.23 42.75
N LYS A 52 2.45 28.43 43.31
CA LYS A 52 3.09 29.72 43.03
C LYS A 52 4.40 29.89 43.85
N LEU A 53 5.43 30.48 43.21
CA LEU A 53 6.34 31.62 43.59
C LEU A 53 6.99 31.68 45.00
N PRO A 54 8.14 32.38 45.24
CA PRO A 54 8.55 33.74 44.77
C PRO A 54 10.01 33.80 44.22
N GLY A 55 10.60 34.85 43.65
CA GLY A 55 10.39 36.31 43.64
C GLY A 55 11.56 37.02 44.35
N PHE A 56 12.46 37.70 43.61
CA PHE A 56 13.51 38.70 44.00
C PHE A 56 14.45 38.85 42.77
N GLY A 57 14.94 39.99 42.27
CA GLY A 57 14.88 41.41 42.54
C GLY A 57 15.68 42.15 41.45
N GLU A 58 15.22 43.35 41.10
CA GLU A 58 15.85 44.55 40.50
C GLU A 58 17.19 44.55 39.70
N LEU A 59 17.12 45.17 38.51
CA LEU A 59 17.92 46.31 37.97
C LEU A 59 19.34 46.19 37.34
N PHE A 60 19.41 46.82 36.15
CA PHE A 60 20.50 47.53 35.43
C PHE A 60 21.59 46.81 34.59
N PHE A 61 21.48 47.06 33.27
CA PHE A 61 22.50 47.43 32.27
C PHE A 61 23.79 46.58 32.15
N ALA A 62 23.86 45.78 31.08
CA ALA A 62 25.09 45.65 30.26
C ALA A 62 24.72 45.25 28.83
N MET A 63 24.78 46.25 27.96
CA MET A 63 24.72 46.15 26.51
C MET A 63 26.02 45.48 26.02
N PHE A 64 25.93 44.21 25.61
CA PHE A 64 26.94 43.57 24.76
C PHE A 64 26.30 43.28 23.40
N VAL A 65 26.76 44.01 22.39
CA VAL A 65 26.54 43.69 20.98
C VAL A 65 27.36 42.44 20.69
N VAL A 66 26.74 41.26 20.84
CA VAL A 66 27.23 40.05 20.20
C VAL A 66 26.61 40.05 18.82
N THR A 67 27.39 40.49 17.83
CA THR A 67 27.13 40.21 16.42
C THR A 67 27.27 38.70 16.22
N GLY A 68 26.23 37.97 16.62
CA GLY A 68 26.10 36.56 16.31
C GLY A 68 25.89 36.45 14.81
N LEU A 69 26.93 36.03 14.07
CA LEU A 69 26.71 35.25 12.86
C LEU A 69 25.88 34.03 13.27
N LEU A 70 24.56 34.18 13.29
CA LEU A 70 23.63 33.09 13.05
C LEU A 70 23.89 32.68 11.61
N GLY A 71 24.94 31.88 11.41
CA GLY A 71 25.04 31.01 10.27
C GLY A 71 23.78 30.18 10.29
N ALA A 72 22.80 30.59 9.50
CA ALA A 72 21.72 29.72 9.10
C ALA A 72 22.42 28.53 8.44
N ASN A 73 22.60 27.46 9.20
CA ASN A 73 22.69 26.13 8.64
C ASN A 73 21.38 25.97 7.88
N ALA A 74 21.37 26.39 6.61
CA ALA A 74 20.42 25.91 5.65
C ALA A 74 20.55 24.39 5.76
N ALA A 75 19.59 23.77 6.46
CA ALA A 75 19.52 22.33 6.53
C ALA A 75 19.50 21.88 5.07
N GLN A 76 20.62 21.33 4.61
CA GLN A 76 20.74 20.78 3.28
C GLN A 76 19.56 19.84 3.16
N ALA A 77 18.58 20.16 2.31
CA ALA A 77 17.42 19.32 2.13
C ALA A 77 17.96 17.93 1.80
N ALA A 78 17.63 16.94 2.63
CA ALA A 78 18.16 15.60 2.46
C ALA A 78 17.85 15.15 1.03
N GLU A 79 18.87 14.67 0.32
CA GLU A 79 18.71 14.09 -1.00
C GLU A 79 17.58 13.05 -0.97
N PRO A 80 16.62 13.10 -1.93
CA PRO A 80 15.54 12.12 -1.95
C PRO A 80 16.10 10.70 -2.05
N THR A 81 15.54 9.80 -1.23
CA THR A 81 15.86 8.37 -1.28
C THR A 81 15.49 7.77 -2.63
N LEU A 82 16.05 6.63 -3.00
CA LEU A 82 15.68 5.89 -4.22
C LEU A 82 14.18 5.58 -4.23
N ALA A 83 13.58 5.18 -3.10
CA ALA A 83 12.14 4.96 -3.00
C ALA A 83 11.32 6.22 -3.33
N GLU A 84 11.76 7.39 -2.87
CA GLU A 84 11.13 8.68 -3.16
C GLU A 84 11.35 9.11 -4.61
N LYS A 85 12.55 8.91 -5.16
CA LYS A 85 12.88 9.16 -6.57
C LYS A 85 11.99 8.33 -7.50
N LEU A 86 11.85 7.03 -7.22
CA LEU A 86 10.96 6.13 -7.96
C LEU A 86 9.49 6.50 -7.79
N CYS A 87 9.02 6.79 -6.57
CA CYS A 87 7.65 7.28 -6.36
C CYS A 87 7.37 8.57 -7.14
N SER A 88 8.32 9.50 -7.11
CA SER A 88 8.22 10.78 -7.80
C SER A 88 8.20 10.61 -9.32
N SER A 89 8.96 9.66 -9.88
CA SER A 89 8.94 9.47 -11.34
C SER A 89 7.56 9.04 -11.85
N TYR A 90 6.79 8.28 -11.07
CA TYR A 90 5.42 7.92 -11.42
C TYR A 90 4.48 9.13 -11.49
N THR A 91 4.84 10.31 -10.96
CA THR A 91 4.06 11.57 -11.09
C THR A 91 3.88 12.02 -12.55
N GLN A 92 4.60 11.42 -13.49
CA GLN A 92 4.45 11.64 -14.92
C GLN A 92 3.26 10.85 -15.55
N VAL A 93 2.66 9.92 -14.80
CA VAL A 93 1.52 9.09 -15.25
C VAL A 93 0.16 9.67 -14.84
N GLU A 94 -0.42 10.54 -15.65
CA GLU A 94 -1.71 11.20 -15.40
C GLU A 94 -2.91 10.26 -15.46
N SER A 95 -2.87 9.25 -16.33
CA SER A 95 -3.95 8.28 -16.45
C SER A 95 -3.46 6.91 -16.92
N VAL A 96 -4.14 5.85 -16.49
CA VAL A 96 -3.94 4.48 -16.95
C VAL A 96 -5.29 3.79 -17.12
N SER A 97 -5.47 3.10 -18.25
CA SER A 97 -6.51 2.08 -18.42
C SER A 97 -5.83 0.75 -18.77
N CYS A 98 -6.21 -0.33 -18.09
CA CYS A 98 -5.63 -1.65 -18.35
C CYS A 98 -6.52 -2.78 -17.84
N ARG A 99 -6.23 -3.99 -18.30
CA ARG A 99 -6.73 -5.23 -17.69
C ARG A 99 -5.67 -5.80 -16.77
N VAL A 100 -6.09 -6.28 -15.61
CA VAL A 100 -5.20 -6.91 -14.65
C VAL A 100 -5.62 -8.36 -14.47
N ARG A 101 -4.70 -9.28 -14.72
CA ARG A 101 -4.83 -10.69 -14.36
C ARG A 101 -3.88 -10.98 -13.21
N LYS A 102 -4.44 -11.20 -12.03
CA LYS A 102 -3.71 -11.65 -10.84
C LYS A 102 -3.92 -13.15 -10.67
N THR A 103 -2.85 -13.92 -10.66
CA THR A 103 -2.87 -15.36 -10.38
C THR A 103 -2.13 -15.61 -9.08
N SER A 104 -2.77 -16.32 -8.16
CA SER A 104 -2.24 -16.67 -6.85
C SER A 104 -2.14 -18.19 -6.76
N GLU A 105 -0.98 -18.70 -6.37
CA GLU A 105 -0.71 -20.13 -6.19
C GLU A 105 -0.29 -20.39 -4.73
N VAL A 106 -1.00 -21.30 -4.06
CA VAL A 106 -0.73 -21.72 -2.68
C VAL A 106 -0.90 -23.23 -2.61
N ASP A 107 0.13 -23.96 -2.18
CA ASP A 107 0.09 -25.41 -2.00
C ASP A 107 -0.46 -26.16 -3.25
N GLY A 108 -0.05 -25.73 -4.45
CA GLY A 108 -0.48 -26.30 -5.74
C GLY A 108 -1.90 -25.91 -6.17
N LYS A 109 -2.64 -25.13 -5.38
CA LYS A 109 -3.95 -24.59 -5.76
C LYS A 109 -3.78 -23.20 -6.37
N THR A 110 -4.47 -22.96 -7.47
CA THR A 110 -4.42 -21.69 -8.19
C THR A 110 -5.77 -20.97 -8.13
N ALA A 111 -5.73 -19.67 -7.89
CA ALA A 111 -6.88 -18.77 -8.05
C ALA A 111 -6.50 -17.62 -8.99
N THR A 112 -7.43 -17.24 -9.87
CA THR A 112 -7.23 -16.12 -10.79
C THR A 112 -8.29 -15.06 -10.56
N LEU A 113 -7.82 -13.83 -10.38
CA LEU A 113 -8.63 -12.63 -10.30
C LEU A 113 -8.43 -11.81 -11.58
N LEU A 114 -9.55 -11.41 -12.17
CA LEU A 114 -9.59 -10.60 -13.39
C LEU A 114 -10.21 -9.24 -13.06
N SER A 115 -9.51 -8.17 -13.46
CA SER A 115 -9.98 -6.80 -13.25
C SER A 115 -9.81 -5.94 -14.50
N GLN A 116 -10.74 -5.01 -14.71
CA GLN A 116 -10.54 -3.83 -15.53
C GLN A 116 -10.24 -2.65 -14.58
N VAL A 117 -9.19 -1.88 -14.89
CA VAL A 117 -8.74 -0.77 -14.05
C VAL A 117 -8.68 0.50 -14.88
N TYR A 118 -9.21 1.57 -14.30
CA TYR A 118 -9.07 2.95 -14.74
C TYR A 118 -8.49 3.75 -13.58
N TYR A 119 -7.38 4.44 -13.82
CA TYR A 119 -6.71 5.30 -12.86
C TYR A 119 -6.54 6.67 -13.50
N GLN A 120 -6.84 7.73 -12.75
CA GLN A 120 -6.61 9.09 -13.19
C GLN A 120 -6.22 9.97 -12.01
N ARG A 121 -5.18 10.78 -12.19
CA ARG A 121 -4.76 11.75 -11.19
C ARG A 121 -5.78 12.87 -10.97
N PRO A 122 -5.74 13.54 -9.80
CA PRO A 122 -4.91 13.18 -8.64
C PRO A 122 -5.48 11.98 -7.86
N ASP A 123 -6.80 11.82 -7.84
CA ASP A 123 -7.48 11.00 -6.82
C ASP A 123 -8.63 10.15 -7.37
N ARG A 124 -8.60 9.81 -8.66
CA ARG A 124 -9.65 9.03 -9.31
C ARG A 124 -9.20 7.62 -9.66
N MET A 125 -10.05 6.67 -9.35
CA MET A 125 -9.81 5.26 -9.65
C MET A 125 -11.14 4.56 -9.85
N HIS A 126 -11.21 3.64 -10.80
CA HIS A 126 -12.30 2.70 -10.94
C HIS A 126 -11.70 1.31 -11.22
N VAL A 127 -11.98 0.37 -10.33
CA VAL A 127 -11.61 -1.04 -10.49
C VAL A 127 -12.88 -1.86 -10.56
N GLU A 128 -13.05 -2.58 -11.68
CA GLU A 128 -14.09 -3.59 -11.84
C GLU A 128 -13.44 -4.96 -11.78
N ASN A 129 -13.70 -5.71 -10.71
CA ASN A 129 -13.34 -7.12 -10.63
C ASN A 129 -14.45 -7.94 -11.29
N ILE A 130 -14.07 -8.78 -12.25
CA ILE A 130 -14.98 -9.57 -13.08
C ILE A 130 -15.12 -10.99 -12.53
N ALA A 131 -14.02 -11.57 -12.03
CA ALA A 131 -13.95 -12.93 -11.52
C ALA A 131 -12.96 -13.04 -10.36
N PRO A 132 -13.14 -13.99 -9.41
CA PRO A 132 -14.28 -14.90 -9.31
C PRO A 132 -15.54 -14.25 -8.70
N ILE A 133 -15.37 -13.16 -7.96
CA ILE A 133 -16.46 -12.41 -7.35
C ILE A 133 -16.47 -11.02 -7.97
N ARG A 134 -17.65 -10.60 -8.42
CA ARG A 134 -17.86 -9.25 -8.93
C ARG A 134 -17.80 -8.26 -7.79
N ARG A 135 -16.84 -7.34 -7.85
CA ARG A 135 -16.72 -6.22 -6.93
C ARG A 135 -16.30 -4.97 -7.70
N ARG A 136 -16.73 -3.81 -7.23
CA ARG A 136 -16.35 -2.53 -7.81
C ARG A 136 -15.76 -1.63 -6.74
N ILE A 137 -14.74 -0.90 -7.13
CA ILE A 137 -14.07 0.10 -6.31
C ILE A 137 -14.05 1.39 -7.10
N ILE A 138 -14.60 2.46 -6.54
CA ILE A 138 -14.60 3.78 -7.19
C ILE A 138 -14.04 4.80 -6.20
N ALA A 139 -13.08 5.58 -6.66
CA ALA A 139 -12.68 6.85 -6.05
C ALA A 139 -13.03 7.95 -7.06
N ASP A 140 -13.88 8.90 -6.66
CA ASP A 140 -14.40 9.96 -7.54
C ASP A 140 -13.56 11.25 -7.49
N GLY A 141 -12.50 11.25 -6.67
CA GLY A 141 -11.68 12.42 -6.35
C GLY A 141 -12.01 13.06 -5.00
N ARG A 142 -13.05 12.60 -4.30
CA ARG A 142 -13.45 13.07 -2.96
C ARG A 142 -13.77 11.92 -2.01
N GLN A 143 -14.48 10.93 -2.51
CA GLN A 143 -15.01 9.81 -1.75
C GLN A 143 -14.51 8.50 -2.34
N PHE A 144 -14.26 7.53 -1.47
CA PHE A 144 -13.97 6.15 -1.81
C PHE A 144 -15.23 5.29 -1.63
N TYR A 145 -15.45 4.36 -2.55
CA TYR A 145 -16.56 3.40 -2.53
C TYR A 145 -16.03 2.01 -2.84
N TYR A 146 -16.51 1.03 -2.08
CA TYR A 146 -16.22 -0.38 -2.28
C TYR A 146 -17.53 -1.16 -2.15
N TYR A 147 -17.82 -1.99 -3.14
CA TYR A 147 -19.01 -2.82 -3.12
C TYR A 147 -18.75 -4.18 -3.76
N VAL A 148 -19.26 -5.23 -3.13
CA VAL A 148 -19.28 -6.59 -3.67
C VAL A 148 -20.70 -6.88 -4.12
N GLU A 149 -20.86 -7.32 -5.37
CA GLU A 149 -22.18 -7.58 -5.95
C GLU A 149 -22.94 -8.63 -5.13
N GLY A 150 -24.17 -8.30 -4.76
CA GLY A 150 -25.03 -9.15 -3.94
C GLY A 150 -24.93 -8.91 -2.43
N MET A 151 -23.97 -8.10 -1.96
CA MET A 151 -23.99 -7.65 -0.56
C MET A 151 -25.11 -6.63 -0.34
N ALA A 152 -25.70 -6.65 0.86
CA ALA A 152 -26.74 -5.70 1.26
C ALA A 152 -26.20 -4.27 1.41
N LYS A 153 -24.93 -4.13 1.81
CA LYS A 153 -24.29 -2.84 2.07
C LYS A 153 -22.93 -2.75 1.39
N GLY A 154 -22.56 -1.54 0.98
CA GLY A 154 -21.21 -1.18 0.53
C GLY A 154 -20.44 -0.43 1.61
N PHE A 155 -19.14 -0.28 1.40
CA PHE A 155 -18.30 0.60 2.22
C PHE A 155 -18.03 1.91 1.50
N SER A 156 -18.11 3.03 2.23
CA SER A 156 -17.68 4.32 1.71
C SER A 156 -17.09 5.22 2.79
N CYS A 157 -16.03 5.95 2.45
CA CYS A 157 -15.49 7.02 3.30
C CYS A 157 -14.85 8.13 2.47
N PRO A 158 -14.71 9.36 3.01
CA PRO A 158 -13.92 10.40 2.36
C PRO A 158 -12.48 9.94 2.13
N LEU A 159 -11.86 10.34 1.01
CA LEU A 159 -10.47 9.97 0.70
C LEU A 159 -9.48 10.45 1.76
N THR A 160 -9.77 11.58 2.43
CA THR A 160 -8.97 12.10 3.55
C THR A 160 -8.97 11.20 4.78
N LYS A 161 -9.96 10.29 4.89
CA LYS A 161 -10.08 9.28 5.95
C LYS A 161 -9.65 7.89 5.48
N LEU A 162 -9.16 7.76 4.25
CA LEU A 162 -8.71 6.48 3.70
C LEU A 162 -7.28 6.20 4.18
N GLU A 163 -7.14 5.15 4.98
CA GLU A 163 -5.88 4.81 5.66
C GLU A 163 -5.30 3.47 5.19
N GLY A 164 -4.03 3.24 5.54
CA GLY A 164 -3.34 1.96 5.33
C GLY A 164 -3.34 1.49 3.89
N GLU A 165 -3.65 0.20 3.71
CA GLU A 165 -3.60 -0.50 2.42
C GLU A 165 -4.56 0.10 1.38
N TRP A 166 -5.73 0.60 1.81
CA TRP A 166 -6.70 1.22 0.91
C TRP A 166 -6.19 2.55 0.36
N SER A 167 -5.52 3.36 1.20
CA SER A 167 -4.86 4.60 0.79
C SER A 167 -3.73 4.33 -0.21
N ILE A 168 -2.93 3.30 0.05
CA ILE A 168 -1.83 2.90 -0.83
C ILE A 168 -2.37 2.43 -2.18
N MET A 169 -3.39 1.55 -2.17
CA MET A 169 -4.02 1.08 -3.39
C MET A 169 -4.58 2.24 -4.22
N GLN A 170 -5.31 3.17 -3.61
CA GLN A 170 -5.89 4.31 -4.31
C GLN A 170 -4.82 5.22 -4.94
N LYS A 171 -3.66 5.38 -4.31
CA LYS A 171 -2.55 6.20 -4.82
C LYS A 171 -1.68 5.50 -5.85
N SER A 172 -1.73 4.17 -5.92
CA SER A 172 -0.79 3.39 -6.72
C SER A 172 -1.18 3.37 -8.20
N VAL A 173 -0.25 3.78 -9.06
CA VAL A 173 -0.41 3.68 -10.51
C VAL A 173 -0.38 2.20 -10.92
N PRO A 174 -1.34 1.69 -11.72
CA PRO A 174 -1.30 0.32 -12.21
C PRO A 174 0.00 0.02 -12.98
N GLY A 175 0.62 -1.13 -12.73
CA GLY A 175 1.91 -1.53 -13.30
C GLY A 175 3.13 -0.89 -12.63
N SER A 176 2.96 0.06 -11.71
CA SER A 176 4.06 0.61 -10.91
C SER A 176 4.40 -0.28 -9.71
N ALA A 177 5.54 0.01 -9.07
CA ALA A 177 5.89 -0.55 -7.77
C ALA A 177 5.40 0.30 -6.58
N MET A 178 4.54 1.31 -6.81
CA MET A 178 4.13 2.29 -5.80
C MET A 178 3.52 1.64 -4.55
N GLU A 179 2.86 0.48 -4.69
CA GLU A 179 2.31 -0.22 -3.53
C GLU A 179 3.40 -0.46 -2.47
N HIS A 180 4.61 -0.90 -2.88
CA HIS A 180 5.72 -1.15 -1.98
C HIS A 180 6.47 0.13 -1.61
N LEU A 181 6.70 1.00 -2.58
CA LEU A 181 7.51 2.21 -2.38
C LEU A 181 6.84 3.21 -1.42
N LEU A 182 5.52 3.34 -1.46
CA LEU A 182 4.79 4.22 -0.55
C LEU A 182 4.94 3.77 0.92
N ARG A 183 5.18 2.48 1.17
CA ARG A 183 5.44 1.96 2.52
C ARG A 183 6.86 2.26 3.01
N LEU A 184 7.76 2.72 2.14
CA LEU A 184 9.13 3.09 2.49
C LEU A 184 9.31 4.60 2.73
N LYS A 185 8.25 5.40 2.56
CA LYS A 185 8.29 6.84 2.80
C LYS A 185 8.79 7.15 4.22
N GLY A 186 9.77 8.05 4.32
CA GLY A 186 10.38 8.47 5.58
C GLY A 186 11.28 7.41 6.25
N VAL A 187 11.50 6.26 5.63
CA VAL A 187 12.45 5.26 6.12
C VAL A 187 13.85 5.63 5.63
N PRO A 188 14.87 5.69 6.52
CA PRO A 188 16.24 5.94 6.11
C PRO A 188 16.74 4.92 5.09
N GLU A 189 17.41 5.42 4.05
CA GLU A 189 18.06 4.62 3.03
C GLU A 189 19.46 4.17 3.47
N ILE A 190 19.78 2.91 3.21
CA ILE A 190 21.11 2.32 3.44
C ILE A 190 21.69 1.95 2.07
N PRO A 191 22.84 2.51 1.66
CA PRO A 191 23.50 2.08 0.43
C PRO A 191 23.97 0.64 0.55
N LEU A 192 23.80 -0.13 -0.53
CA LEU A 192 24.26 -1.50 -0.64
C LEU A 192 25.13 -1.64 -1.88
N ASP A 193 26.08 -2.56 -1.84
CA ASP A 193 26.89 -2.90 -3.00
C ASP A 193 26.01 -3.42 -4.14
N GLY A 194 26.28 -2.90 -5.34
CA GLY A 194 25.69 -3.40 -6.57
C GLY A 194 26.13 -4.83 -6.86
N VAL A 195 25.30 -5.56 -7.60
CA VAL A 195 25.63 -6.88 -8.16
C VAL A 195 25.43 -6.83 -9.67
N SER A 196 25.95 -7.82 -10.42
CA SER A 196 25.95 -7.85 -11.89
C SER A 196 24.64 -7.34 -12.51
N ASP A 197 23.51 -7.94 -12.14
CA ASP A 197 22.21 -7.64 -12.74
C ASP A 197 21.55 -6.39 -12.14
N TYR A 198 22.05 -5.93 -10.99
CA TYR A 198 21.47 -4.83 -10.22
C TYR A 198 22.57 -3.88 -9.72
N PRO A 199 23.07 -2.97 -10.58
CA PRO A 199 24.16 -2.06 -10.23
C PRO A 199 23.77 -1.06 -9.14
N VAL A 200 22.47 -0.78 -8.95
CA VAL A 200 21.97 0.11 -7.90
C VAL A 200 21.07 -0.67 -6.96
N ARG A 201 21.51 -0.78 -5.69
CA ARG A 201 20.75 -1.42 -4.62
C ARG A 201 20.65 -0.51 -3.40
N ARG A 202 19.49 -0.49 -2.75
CA ARG A 202 19.23 0.29 -1.53
C ARG A 202 18.42 -0.51 -0.53
N GLY A 203 18.90 -0.53 0.71
CA GLY A 203 18.27 -1.18 1.85
C GLY A 203 17.43 -0.21 2.67
N TYR A 204 16.36 -0.71 3.27
CA TYR A 204 15.45 0.03 4.14
C TYR A 204 15.09 -0.83 5.35
N ALA A 205 15.48 -0.38 6.54
CA ALA A 205 15.19 -1.09 7.78
C ALA A 205 13.85 -0.63 8.37
N ARG A 206 12.92 -1.58 8.55
CA ARG A 206 11.73 -1.43 9.38
C ARG A 206 11.74 -2.48 10.48
N GLU A 207 11.04 -2.23 11.59
CA GLU A 207 11.14 -3.01 12.84
C GLU A 207 11.26 -4.54 12.67
N ARG A 208 10.51 -5.14 11.74
CA ARG A 208 10.47 -6.60 11.53
C ARG A 208 10.83 -7.04 10.11
N VAL A 209 11.31 -6.14 9.27
CA VAL A 209 11.64 -6.43 7.88
C VAL A 209 12.72 -5.49 7.35
N PHE A 210 13.67 -6.05 6.63
CA PHE A 210 14.62 -5.30 5.84
C PHE A 210 14.26 -5.43 4.37
N VAL A 211 14.01 -4.31 3.69
CA VAL A 211 13.59 -4.28 2.29
C VAL A 211 14.76 -3.84 1.44
N VAL A 212 15.05 -4.56 0.36
CA VAL A 212 16.05 -4.18 -0.63
C VAL A 212 15.35 -3.84 -1.93
N LEU A 213 15.57 -2.62 -2.42
CA LEU A 213 15.23 -2.19 -3.77
C LEU A 213 16.44 -2.44 -4.67
N ALA A 214 16.23 -3.08 -5.81
CA ALA A 214 17.27 -3.39 -6.78
C ALA A 214 16.86 -2.89 -8.18
N CYS A 215 17.61 -1.94 -8.71
CA CYS A 215 17.42 -1.42 -10.06
C CYS A 215 18.38 -2.07 -11.04
N ASP A 216 17.90 -2.30 -12.26
CA ASP A 216 18.73 -2.79 -13.38
C ASP A 216 19.64 -1.68 -13.96
N SER A 217 20.37 -2.01 -15.03
CA SER A 217 21.28 -1.09 -15.72
C SER A 217 20.58 0.09 -16.40
N GLU A 218 19.27 0.02 -16.63
CA GLU A 218 18.45 1.13 -17.15
C GLU A 218 17.87 1.99 -16.01
N GLY A 219 18.18 1.67 -14.75
CA GLY A 219 17.67 2.37 -13.58
C GLY A 219 16.22 2.03 -13.23
N ARG A 220 15.64 0.98 -13.84
CA ARG A 220 14.28 0.52 -13.56
C ARG A 220 14.29 -0.35 -12.31
N LEU A 221 13.32 -0.20 -11.43
CA LEU A 221 13.17 -1.10 -10.30
C LEU A 221 12.77 -2.49 -10.82
N ALA A 222 13.73 -3.41 -10.83
CA ALA A 222 13.58 -4.75 -11.40
C ALA A 222 13.29 -5.81 -10.34
N ARG A 223 13.70 -5.57 -9.08
CA ARG A 223 13.43 -6.49 -7.97
C ARG A 223 13.26 -5.76 -6.65
N ILE A 224 12.36 -6.30 -5.82
CA ILE A 224 12.27 -5.99 -4.39
C ILE A 224 12.46 -7.28 -3.61
N GLU A 225 13.32 -7.26 -2.62
CA GLU A 225 13.57 -8.40 -1.72
C GLU A 225 13.21 -8.02 -0.29
N PHE A 226 12.65 -8.95 0.46
CA PHE A 226 12.26 -8.77 1.85
C PHE A 226 13.02 -9.78 2.70
N PHE A 227 13.76 -9.30 3.69
CA PHE A 227 14.53 -10.11 4.62
C PHE A 227 14.04 -9.89 6.04
N LYS A 228 14.30 -10.85 6.93
CA LYS A 228 14.03 -10.66 8.37
C LYS A 228 14.90 -9.57 8.99
N THR A 229 16.13 -9.43 8.50
CA THR A 229 17.17 -8.59 9.11
C THR A 229 18.12 -8.00 8.07
N PRO A 230 18.88 -6.94 8.39
CA PRO A 230 19.82 -6.28 7.46
C PRO A 230 20.96 -7.15 6.95
N GLU A 231 21.28 -8.27 7.60
CA GLU A 231 22.33 -9.19 7.13
C GLU A 231 21.92 -9.98 5.88
N MET A 232 20.65 -9.86 5.44
CA MET A 232 20.12 -10.46 4.20
C MET A 232 20.25 -12.00 4.13
N LYS A 233 20.36 -12.69 5.27
CA LYS A 233 20.49 -14.16 5.33
C LYS A 233 19.16 -14.92 5.25
N ASN A 234 18.05 -14.25 5.56
CA ASN A 234 16.73 -14.87 5.71
C ASN A 234 15.71 -14.16 4.81
N LEU A 235 15.67 -14.54 3.53
CA LEU A 235 14.69 -14.04 2.57
C LEU A 235 13.28 -14.53 2.95
N THR A 236 12.32 -13.61 3.02
CA THR A 236 10.92 -13.88 3.39
C THR A 236 9.97 -13.65 2.23
N ALA A 237 10.31 -12.75 1.31
CA ALA A 237 9.60 -12.57 0.05
C ALA A 237 10.50 -11.90 -0.99
N GLN A 238 10.12 -12.02 -2.25
CA GLN A 238 10.67 -11.25 -3.36
C GLN A 238 9.57 -10.89 -4.34
N VAL A 239 9.73 -9.77 -5.06
CA VAL A 239 8.90 -9.38 -6.19
C VAL A 239 9.81 -9.00 -7.33
N GLU A 240 9.62 -9.61 -8.49
CA GLU A 240 10.32 -9.29 -9.72
C GLU A 240 9.41 -8.51 -10.67
N TYR A 241 9.97 -7.50 -11.32
CA TYR A 241 9.30 -6.62 -12.26
C TYR A 241 9.94 -6.80 -13.62
N SER A 242 9.12 -7.00 -14.64
CA SER A 242 9.57 -7.22 -16.01
C SER A 242 8.51 -6.76 -17.01
N ASP A 243 8.78 -6.97 -18.30
CA ASP A 243 7.94 -6.50 -19.41
C ASP A 243 7.68 -4.99 -19.32
N PHE A 244 8.78 -4.23 -19.18
CA PHE A 244 8.72 -2.81 -18.90
C PHE A 244 8.23 -2.01 -20.12
N LYS A 245 7.21 -1.18 -19.88
CA LYS A 245 6.74 -0.17 -20.81
C LYS A 245 7.25 1.20 -20.40
N LYS A 246 8.05 1.82 -21.27
CA LYS A 246 8.54 3.19 -21.09
C LYS A 246 7.39 4.19 -21.14
N VAL A 247 7.29 5.05 -20.14
CA VAL A 247 6.38 6.22 -20.14
C VAL A 247 7.17 7.47 -20.53
N THR A 248 8.28 7.68 -19.85
CA THR A 248 9.26 8.74 -20.10
C THR A 248 10.67 8.18 -19.88
N ASP A 249 11.72 9.00 -19.99
CA ASP A 249 13.09 8.56 -19.74
C ASP A 249 13.35 8.10 -18.30
N THR A 250 12.52 8.54 -17.35
CA THR A 250 12.69 8.24 -15.91
C THR A 250 11.53 7.43 -15.33
N CYS A 251 10.50 7.11 -16.11
CA CYS A 251 9.30 6.43 -15.66
C CYS A 251 8.97 5.21 -16.53
N TRP A 252 8.84 4.05 -15.88
CA TRP A 252 8.56 2.77 -16.50
C TRP A 252 7.46 2.05 -15.72
N LEU A 253 6.51 1.44 -16.42
CA LEU A 253 5.50 0.57 -15.82
C LEU A 253 5.81 -0.89 -16.18
N ALA A 254 5.78 -1.78 -15.21
CA ALA A 254 5.98 -3.21 -15.42
C ALA A 254 4.67 -3.87 -15.90
N GLY A 255 4.70 -4.47 -17.08
CA GLY A 255 3.63 -5.30 -17.61
C GLY A 255 3.47 -6.62 -16.84
N LEU A 256 4.55 -7.09 -16.22
CA LEU A 256 4.58 -8.32 -15.43
C LEU A 256 5.21 -8.09 -14.06
N GLN A 257 4.52 -8.54 -13.02
CA GLN A 257 5.03 -8.58 -11.65
C GLN A 257 4.89 -9.99 -11.09
N GLN A 258 5.97 -10.56 -10.55
CA GLN A 258 6.00 -11.92 -10.01
C GLN A 258 6.51 -11.91 -8.57
N GLY A 259 5.60 -12.15 -7.63
CA GLY A 259 5.90 -12.23 -6.21
C GLY A 259 6.05 -13.67 -5.73
N THR A 260 7.01 -13.93 -4.86
CA THR A 260 7.11 -15.17 -4.09
C THR A 260 7.26 -14.83 -2.61
N ALA A 261 6.46 -15.45 -1.75
CA ALA A 261 6.59 -15.34 -0.29
C ALA A 261 6.83 -16.71 0.34
N TYR A 262 7.69 -16.73 1.35
CA TYR A 262 8.14 -17.94 2.05
C TYR A 262 7.61 -17.93 3.48
N PHE A 263 6.75 -18.90 3.82
CA PHE A 263 6.12 -19.04 5.13
C PHE A 263 6.44 -20.42 5.72
N GLY A 264 7.64 -20.57 6.27
CA GLY A 264 8.12 -21.87 6.76
C GLY A 264 8.24 -22.86 5.60
N ALA A 265 7.47 -23.96 5.65
CA ALA A 265 7.45 -24.96 4.58
C ALA A 265 6.54 -24.56 3.39
N ASN A 266 5.72 -23.53 3.53
CA ASN A 266 4.77 -23.12 2.48
C ASN A 266 5.38 -22.03 1.62
N THR A 267 5.15 -22.12 0.31
CA THR A 267 5.50 -21.07 -0.66
C THR A 267 4.23 -20.55 -1.31
N VAL A 268 4.11 -19.24 -1.38
CA VAL A 268 3.02 -18.56 -2.08
C VAL A 268 3.60 -17.81 -3.26
N ARG A 269 3.02 -18.02 -4.43
CA ARG A 269 3.39 -17.28 -5.65
C ARG A 269 2.23 -16.40 -6.09
N GLU A 270 2.56 -15.20 -6.53
CA GLU A 270 1.63 -14.27 -7.14
C GLU A 270 2.19 -13.82 -8.47
N THR A 271 1.36 -13.77 -9.50
CA THR A 271 1.71 -13.18 -10.79
C THR A 271 0.64 -12.18 -11.18
N ARG A 272 1.02 -10.92 -11.40
CA ARG A 272 0.16 -9.88 -11.94
C ARG A 272 0.60 -9.55 -13.36
N ARG A 273 -0.33 -9.63 -14.30
CA ARG A 273 -0.15 -9.16 -15.68
C ARG A 273 -1.03 -7.94 -15.90
N PHE A 274 -0.44 -6.90 -16.47
CA PHE A 274 -1.10 -5.64 -16.81
C PHE A 274 -1.21 -5.55 -18.34
N ASP A 275 -2.30 -6.11 -18.86
CA ASP A 275 -2.55 -6.17 -20.29
C ASP A 275 -3.21 -4.86 -20.78
N ASN A 276 -2.97 -4.51 -22.05
CA ASN A 276 -3.55 -3.33 -22.69
C ASN A 276 -3.33 -2.01 -21.91
N LEU A 277 -2.11 -1.80 -21.39
CA LEU A 277 -1.73 -0.55 -20.71
C LEU A 277 -1.84 0.66 -21.65
N ILE A 278 -2.93 1.42 -21.54
CA ILE A 278 -3.15 2.70 -22.21
C ILE A 278 -2.81 3.80 -21.21
N ILE A 279 -1.78 4.61 -21.50
CA ILE A 279 -1.17 5.54 -20.55
C ILE A 279 -1.34 6.98 -21.06
N ASN A 280 -1.67 7.91 -20.17
CA ASN A 280 -1.82 9.35 -20.45
C ASN A 280 -2.78 9.64 -21.60
N LYS A 281 -3.86 8.87 -21.70
CA LYS A 281 -4.98 9.12 -22.61
C LYS A 281 -6.23 9.52 -21.82
N PRO A 282 -7.13 10.35 -22.38
CA PRO A 282 -8.38 10.70 -21.72
C PRO A 282 -9.17 9.47 -21.30
N ILE A 283 -9.72 9.51 -20.08
CA ILE A 283 -10.66 8.51 -19.56
C ILE A 283 -12.01 9.22 -19.40
N THR A 284 -13.08 8.59 -19.87
CA THR A 284 -14.44 9.15 -19.77
C THR A 284 -14.80 9.42 -18.31
N ALA A 285 -15.18 10.66 -18.00
CA ALA A 285 -15.46 11.08 -16.62
C ALA A 285 -16.55 10.25 -15.92
N GLY A 286 -17.54 9.77 -16.70
CA GLY A 286 -18.60 8.90 -16.19
C GLY A 286 -18.10 7.58 -15.59
N LEU A 287 -16.87 7.13 -15.90
CA LEU A 287 -16.28 5.95 -15.25
C LEU A 287 -15.94 6.18 -13.78
N PHE A 288 -15.92 7.43 -13.31
CA PHE A 288 -15.64 7.77 -11.91
C PHE A 288 -16.90 8.25 -11.17
N ASP A 289 -18.07 8.22 -11.80
CA ASP A 289 -19.34 8.57 -11.17
C ASP A 289 -19.90 7.40 -10.38
N ALA A 290 -19.61 7.36 -9.08
CA ALA A 290 -20.07 6.29 -8.19
C ALA A 290 -21.59 6.10 -8.21
N ALA A 291 -22.38 7.16 -8.38
CA ALA A 291 -23.84 7.07 -8.39
C ALA A 291 -24.37 6.26 -9.58
N ALA A 292 -23.67 6.31 -10.72
CA ALA A 292 -24.01 5.53 -11.91
C ALA A 292 -23.78 4.01 -11.70
N PHE A 293 -22.82 3.61 -10.86
CA PHE A 293 -22.45 2.20 -10.65
C PHE A 293 -23.07 1.56 -9.43
N PHE A 294 -23.53 2.35 -8.46
CA PHE A 294 -24.11 1.89 -7.21
C PHE A 294 -25.55 2.37 -7.01
N PRO A 295 -26.46 2.15 -7.98
CA PRO A 295 -27.84 2.52 -7.79
C PRO A 295 -28.41 1.69 -6.63
N LYS A 296 -28.89 2.36 -5.59
CA LYS A 296 -29.58 1.74 -4.45
C LYS A 296 -28.68 0.89 -3.53
N VAL A 297 -27.38 1.17 -3.48
CA VAL A 297 -26.49 0.56 -2.47
C VAL A 297 -26.44 1.44 -1.24
N ASP A 298 -26.76 0.86 -0.08
CA ASP A 298 -26.59 1.52 1.21
C ASP A 298 -25.13 1.44 1.65
N PHE A 299 -24.49 2.59 1.84
CA PHE A 299 -23.09 2.66 2.23
C PHE A 299 -22.90 2.89 3.73
N VAL A 300 -21.94 2.17 4.30
CA VAL A 300 -21.48 2.33 5.68
C VAL A 300 -20.02 2.77 5.72
N ASP A 301 -19.66 3.49 6.78
CA ASP A 301 -18.35 4.10 6.99
C ASP A 301 -17.39 3.27 7.85
N ASP A 302 -17.81 2.07 8.26
CA ASP A 302 -17.00 1.12 9.02
C ASP A 302 -17.10 -0.26 8.41
N PHE A 303 -15.97 -0.84 7.98
CA PHE A 303 -15.92 -2.18 7.43
C PHE A 303 -16.45 -3.27 8.40
N ASN A 304 -16.44 -3.07 9.73
CA ASN A 304 -17.07 -4.03 10.67
C ASN A 304 -18.58 -4.17 10.43
N LYS A 305 -19.22 -3.17 9.84
CA LYS A 305 -20.65 -3.18 9.55
C LYS A 305 -20.99 -3.96 8.27
N LEU A 306 -19.99 -4.44 7.51
CA LEU A 306 -20.18 -5.25 6.29
C LEU A 306 -20.30 -6.77 6.57
N THR A 307 -19.79 -7.25 7.71
CA THR A 307 -19.53 -8.70 7.92
C THR A 307 -20.75 -9.53 8.32
N ASN A 308 -21.92 -8.94 8.52
CA ASN A 308 -23.09 -9.67 9.04
C ASN A 308 -23.99 -10.27 7.95
N GLU A 309 -23.73 -10.01 6.65
CA GLU A 309 -24.76 -10.17 5.61
C GLU A 309 -24.20 -10.67 4.26
N ILE A 310 -23.18 -11.55 4.26
CA ILE A 310 -22.69 -12.17 3.00
C ILE A 310 -23.66 -13.30 2.61
N PRO A 311 -24.34 -13.25 1.45
CA PRO A 311 -25.18 -14.34 0.99
C PRO A 311 -24.35 -15.61 0.79
N LYS A 312 -24.82 -16.74 1.32
CA LYS A 312 -24.26 -18.05 0.97
C LYS A 312 -24.47 -18.25 -0.53
N GLN A 313 -23.41 -18.47 -1.30
CA GLN A 313 -23.55 -18.78 -2.72
C GLN A 313 -24.41 -20.04 -2.91
N PRO A 314 -25.25 -20.11 -3.96
CA PRO A 314 -25.92 -21.35 -4.31
C PRO A 314 -24.85 -22.40 -4.60
N GLN A 315 -24.93 -23.53 -3.90
CA GLN A 315 -24.05 -24.66 -4.19
C GLN A 315 -24.37 -25.14 -5.61
N VAL A 316 -23.40 -25.02 -6.51
CA VAL A 316 -23.45 -25.70 -7.80
C VAL A 316 -23.38 -27.19 -7.48
N LYS A 317 -24.49 -27.90 -7.70
CA LYS A 317 -24.57 -29.36 -7.62
C LYS A 317 -23.87 -30.01 -8.81
#